data_AF-A0AAD7L6H0-F1
#
_entry.id   AF-A0AAD7L6H0-F1
#
_cell.length_a   1.000
_cell.length_b   1.000
_cell.length_c   1.000
_cell.angle_alpha   90.00
_cell.angle_beta   90.00
_cell.angle_gamma   90.00
#
_symmetry.space_group_name_H-M   'P 1'
#
loop_
_entity.id
_entity.type
_entity.pdbx_description
1 polymer ?
#
loop_
_entity_poly.entity_id
_entity_poly.type
_entity_poly.pdbx_seq_one_letter_code
_entity_poly.pdbx_strand_id
1 'polypeptide(L)'
;MQIFLSGLLNGNDGKHPACDPTYFGRREFSFTLDNDIYLRFKSFNNSSELEISIREKCPFKIDIGPAYSVDPAKRHAYAQSGDNAFTPVERELVFDIDMTDYDDVRYCCSWADVCLDCWPLMTIAIKVIDTALRDDFGFKHILWVYSGWRGVHCWVCDGKARRLTNEQVHCRLLLSLQGK
;
A
#
# COMPACT_ATOMS: atom_id res chain seq x y z
N MET A 1 9.21 7.97 8.17
CA MET A 1 7.78 7.57 8.25
C MET A 1 6.81 8.75 8.09
N GLN A 2 6.99 9.87 8.80
CA GLN A 2 6.07 11.04 8.74
C GLN A 2 5.96 11.68 7.33
N ILE A 3 7.08 11.75 6.58
CA ILE A 3 7.09 12.23 5.18
C ILE A 3 6.39 11.25 4.21
N PHE A 4 6.55 9.95 4.45
CA PHE A 4 5.96 8.88 3.62
C PHE A 4 4.43 8.84 3.75
N LEU A 5 3.92 8.88 4.99
CA LEU A 5 2.49 8.97 5.27
C LEU A 5 1.90 10.27 4.73
N SER A 6 2.61 11.38 4.88
CA SER A 6 2.21 12.68 4.30
C SER A 6 2.02 12.58 2.77
N GLY A 7 2.96 12.01 2.01
CA GLY A 7 2.82 11.88 0.55
C GLY A 7 1.71 10.93 0.09
N LEU A 8 1.51 9.81 0.78
CA LEU A 8 0.46 8.82 0.46
C LEU A 8 -0.95 9.28 0.84
N LEU A 9 -1.06 10.10 1.88
CA LEU A 9 -2.34 10.55 2.43
C LEU A 9 -2.72 11.96 1.94
N ASN A 10 -1.75 12.77 1.51
CA ASN A 10 -1.94 14.14 1.03
C ASN A 10 -2.07 14.28 -0.49
N GLY A 11 -2.49 13.24 -1.21
CA GLY A 11 -3.12 13.41 -2.55
C GLY A 11 -4.43 14.21 -2.52
N ASN A 12 -4.66 14.92 -1.42
CA ASN A 12 -5.90 15.46 -0.89
C ASN A 12 -5.54 16.60 0.09
N ASP A 13 -4.58 17.44 -0.29
CA ASP A 13 -3.99 18.53 0.49
C ASP A 13 -4.95 19.71 0.77
N GLY A 14 -6.26 19.52 0.53
CA GLY A 14 -7.29 20.54 0.65
C GLY A 14 -7.20 21.67 -0.38
N LYS A 15 -6.14 21.70 -1.21
CA LYS A 15 -5.92 22.74 -2.22
C LYS A 15 -6.50 22.36 -3.57
N HIS A 16 -6.62 21.06 -3.84
CA HIS A 16 -7.31 20.60 -5.03
C HIS A 16 -8.83 20.59 -4.81
N PRO A 17 -9.65 21.23 -5.67
CA PRO A 17 -11.11 21.33 -5.47
C PRO A 17 -11.86 19.98 -5.51
N ALA A 18 -11.23 18.92 -6.03
CA ALA A 18 -11.77 17.55 -5.99
C ALA A 18 -11.34 16.74 -4.74
N CYS A 19 -10.78 17.41 -3.73
CA CYS A 19 -10.29 16.79 -2.50
C CYS A 19 -11.47 16.38 -1.60
N ASP A 20 -11.57 15.10 -1.24
CA ASP A 20 -12.58 14.61 -0.30
C ASP A 20 -12.06 14.69 1.14
N PRO A 21 -12.49 15.66 1.96
CA PRO A 21 -11.96 15.84 3.31
C PRO A 21 -12.20 14.64 4.24
N THR A 22 -13.13 13.74 3.89
CA THR A 22 -13.43 12.53 4.68
C THR A 22 -12.51 11.36 4.35
N TYR A 23 -11.73 11.44 3.27
CA TYR A 23 -10.91 10.33 2.76
C TYR A 23 -9.96 9.76 3.84
N PHE A 24 -9.32 10.65 4.59
CA PHE A 24 -8.39 10.27 5.66
C PHE A 24 -9.09 9.53 6.81
N GLY A 25 -10.26 10.03 7.23
CA GLY A 25 -11.12 9.39 8.24
C GLY A 25 -11.68 8.03 7.84
N ARG A 26 -11.68 7.71 6.54
CA ARG A 26 -12.14 6.43 6.00
C ARG A 26 -11.00 5.47 5.68
N ARG A 27 -9.75 5.88 5.89
CA ARG A 27 -8.57 5.06 5.64
C ARG A 27 -8.33 4.08 6.78
N GLU A 28 -8.18 2.79 6.45
CA GLU A 28 -7.75 1.80 7.44
C GLU A 28 -6.24 1.86 7.66
N PHE A 29 -5.86 1.84 8.93
CA PHE A 29 -4.54 1.51 9.41
C PHE A 29 -4.62 0.25 10.26
N SER A 30 -3.55 -0.54 10.24
CA SER A 30 -3.38 -1.65 11.18
C SER A 30 -2.03 -1.53 11.88
N PHE A 31 -2.01 -1.84 13.18
CA PHE A 31 -0.82 -1.81 14.02
C PHE A 31 -0.51 -3.22 14.49
N THR A 32 0.73 -3.67 14.31
CA THR A 32 1.27 -4.85 15.01
C THR A 32 2.02 -4.37 16.24
N LEU A 33 1.54 -4.75 17.41
CA LEU A 33 2.15 -4.44 18.70
C LEU A 33 3.00 -5.62 19.18
N ASP A 34 3.55 -5.49 20.39
CA ASP A 34 4.27 -6.58 21.05
C ASP A 34 3.42 -7.83 21.22
N ASN A 35 4.08 -9.00 21.25
CA ASN A 35 3.46 -10.32 21.24
C ASN A 35 2.52 -10.55 20.03
N ASP A 36 2.87 -9.96 18.88
CA ASP A 36 2.13 -10.09 17.61
C ASP A 36 0.64 -9.71 17.69
N ILE A 37 0.29 -8.83 18.64
CA ILE A 37 -1.08 -8.33 18.75
C ILE A 37 -1.38 -7.45 17.54
N TYR A 38 -2.25 -7.94 16.67
CA TYR A 38 -2.63 -7.26 15.44
C TYR A 38 -3.94 -6.46 15.60
N LEU A 39 -3.83 -5.14 15.59
CA LEU A 39 -4.96 -4.21 15.70
C LEU A 39 -5.37 -3.71 14.33
N ARG A 40 -6.50 -4.20 13.82
CA ARG A 40 -7.08 -3.78 12.53
C ARG A 40 -8.14 -2.69 12.65
N PHE A 41 -8.52 -2.14 11.50
CA PHE A 41 -9.62 -1.17 11.36
C PHE A 41 -9.44 0.07 12.24
N LYS A 42 -8.19 0.50 12.43
CA LYS A 42 -7.91 1.83 12.98
C LYS A 42 -8.14 2.86 11.89
N SER A 43 -8.65 4.01 12.27
CA SER A 43 -8.87 5.18 11.43
C SER A 43 -8.67 6.43 12.28
N PHE A 44 -8.32 7.53 11.62
CA PHE A 44 -7.97 8.79 12.26
C PHE A 44 -8.53 9.91 11.40
N ASN A 45 -8.98 11.02 11.99
CA ASN A 45 -9.56 12.12 11.20
C ASN A 45 -8.49 13.03 10.59
N ASN A 46 -7.29 13.05 11.17
CA ASN A 46 -6.18 13.90 10.74
C ASN A 46 -4.82 13.31 11.15
N SER A 47 -3.75 13.87 10.60
CA SER A 47 -2.37 13.44 10.86
C SER A 47 -1.97 13.53 12.33
N SER A 48 -2.50 14.50 13.08
CA SER A 48 -2.18 14.68 14.50
C SER A 48 -2.74 13.54 15.35
N GLU A 49 -3.97 13.10 15.09
CA GLU A 49 -4.56 11.92 15.76
C GLU A 49 -3.76 10.64 15.47
N LEU A 50 -3.35 10.44 14.21
CA LEU A 50 -2.50 9.31 13.82
C LEU A 50 -1.14 9.36 14.56
N GLU A 51 -0.50 10.53 14.60
CA GLU A 51 0.79 10.74 15.27
C GLU A 51 0.71 10.45 16.77
N ILE A 52 -0.33 10.94 17.45
CA ILE A 52 -0.59 10.65 18.86
C ILE A 52 -0.74 9.14 19.06
N SER A 53 -1.55 8.47 18.25
CA SER A 53 -1.78 7.03 18.39
C SER A 53 -0.53 6.19 18.15
N ILE A 54 0.30 6.56 17.16
CA ILE A 54 1.59 5.89 16.90
C ILE A 54 2.52 6.05 18.12
N ARG A 55 2.61 7.26 18.70
CA ARG A 55 3.45 7.51 19.88
C ARG A 55 2.97 6.73 21.10
N GLU A 56 1.67 6.68 21.33
CA GLU A 56 1.08 5.97 22.48
C GLU A 56 1.20 4.45 22.36
N LYS A 57 1.01 3.91 21.16
CA LYS A 57 1.00 2.46 20.92
C LYS A 57 2.37 1.88 20.61
N CYS A 58 3.30 2.70 20.11
CA CYS A 58 4.64 2.30 19.68
C CYS A 58 4.63 0.98 18.86
N PRO A 59 3.90 0.94 17.73
CA PRO A 59 3.75 -0.29 16.96
C PRO A 59 5.08 -0.72 16.30
N PHE A 60 5.35 -2.03 16.26
CA PHE A 60 6.47 -2.60 15.50
C PHE A 60 6.25 -2.52 14.00
N LYS A 61 5.00 -2.66 13.55
CA LYS A 61 4.60 -2.57 12.15
C LYS A 61 3.34 -1.73 12.00
N ILE A 62 3.30 -0.94 10.94
CA ILE A 62 2.12 -0.19 10.52
C ILE A 62 1.81 -0.62 9.09
N ASP A 63 0.61 -1.15 8.89
CA ASP A 63 0.06 -1.49 7.58
C ASP A 63 -1.01 -0.46 7.20
N ILE A 64 -0.98 -0.01 5.94
CA ILE A 64 -1.97 0.93 5.41
C ILE A 64 -2.94 0.14 4.52
N GLY A 65 -4.20 0.07 4.95
CA GLY A 65 -5.29 -0.63 4.27
C GLY A 65 -5.98 0.25 3.22
N PRO A 66 -7.15 -0.18 2.71
CA PRO A 66 -7.96 0.60 1.78
C PRO A 66 -8.65 1.79 2.49
N ALA A 67 -9.18 2.71 1.69
CA ALA A 67 -10.25 3.60 2.11
C ALA A 67 -11.59 2.87 1.98
N TYR A 68 -12.44 2.98 3.00
CA TYR A 68 -13.76 2.36 3.05
C TYR A 68 -14.87 3.36 2.72
N SER A 69 -16.07 2.86 2.45
CA SER A 69 -17.30 3.65 2.31
C SER A 69 -17.66 4.44 3.58
N VAL A 70 -17.29 3.92 4.75
CA VAL A 70 -17.56 4.50 6.09
C VAL A 70 -16.32 4.39 6.98
N ASP A 71 -16.34 5.07 8.13
CA ASP A 71 -15.28 5.02 9.15
C ASP A 71 -15.00 3.57 9.63
N PRO A 72 -13.79 3.02 9.39
CA PRO A 72 -13.41 1.66 9.80
C PRO A 72 -13.53 1.38 11.30
N ALA A 73 -13.24 2.37 12.14
CA ALA A 73 -13.35 2.21 13.60
C ALA A 73 -14.81 1.98 14.04
N LYS A 74 -15.78 2.47 13.25
CA LYS A 74 -17.22 2.36 13.52
C LYS A 74 -17.92 1.22 12.76
N ARG A 75 -17.17 0.33 12.10
CA ARG A 75 -17.70 -0.77 11.27
C ARG A 75 -18.85 -1.57 11.90
N HIS A 76 -18.83 -1.79 13.22
CA HIS A 76 -19.86 -2.56 13.91
C HIS A 76 -21.23 -1.87 13.91
N ALA A 77 -21.27 -0.53 13.95
CA ALA A 77 -22.52 0.22 13.86
C ALA A 77 -23.16 0.09 12.46
N TYR A 78 -22.33 0.01 11.41
CA TYR A 78 -22.77 -0.11 10.02
C TYR A 78 -23.09 -1.54 9.58
N ALA A 79 -22.57 -2.55 10.31
CA ALA A 79 -22.91 -3.95 10.05
C ALA A 79 -24.37 -4.28 10.41
N GLN A 80 -24.99 -3.50 11.31
CA GLN A 80 -26.36 -3.73 11.77
C GLN A 80 -27.44 -3.08 10.89
N SER A 81 -27.07 -2.19 9.96
CA SER A 81 -28.02 -1.37 9.19
C SER A 81 -28.56 -2.04 7.92
N GLY A 82 -28.38 -3.35 7.72
CA GLY A 82 -28.97 -4.13 6.61
C GLY A 82 -28.32 -3.92 5.22
N ASP A 83 -27.80 -2.73 4.93
CA ASP A 83 -27.30 -2.33 3.60
C ASP A 83 -25.82 -2.65 3.32
N ASN A 84 -25.18 -3.49 4.15
CA ASN A 84 -23.77 -3.89 3.98
C ASN A 84 -22.82 -2.69 3.70
N ALA A 85 -23.03 -1.59 4.43
CA ALA A 85 -22.45 -0.28 4.14
C ALA A 85 -20.93 -0.18 4.43
N PHE A 86 -20.26 -1.26 4.84
CA PHE A 86 -18.83 -1.30 5.12
C PHE A 86 -18.08 -2.07 4.01
N THR A 87 -17.66 -1.35 2.97
CA THR A 87 -16.95 -1.92 1.81
C THR A 87 -15.72 -1.10 1.46
N PRO A 88 -14.63 -1.74 0.99
CA PRO A 88 -13.47 -1.02 0.47
C PRO A 88 -13.81 -0.35 -0.85
N VAL A 89 -13.47 0.94 -1.00
CA VAL A 89 -13.81 1.75 -2.19
C VAL A 89 -12.60 2.17 -3.00
N GLU A 90 -11.47 2.43 -2.32
CA GLU A 90 -10.23 2.81 -2.99
C GLU A 90 -9.02 2.20 -2.28
N ARG A 91 -8.03 1.74 -3.04
CA ARG A 91 -6.74 1.25 -2.52
C ARG A 91 -5.68 1.38 -3.60
N GLU A 92 -4.50 1.86 -3.24
CA GLU A 92 -3.36 1.88 -4.16
C GLU A 92 -3.10 0.48 -4.72
N LEU A 93 -2.72 0.43 -6.00
CA LEU A 93 -2.18 -0.77 -6.58
C LEU A 93 -0.76 -0.95 -6.03
N VAL A 94 -0.55 -2.04 -5.30
CA VAL A 94 0.71 -2.32 -4.60
C VAL A 94 1.37 -3.57 -5.18
N PHE A 95 2.67 -3.47 -5.42
CA PHE A 95 3.54 -4.62 -5.70
C PHE A 95 4.48 -4.81 -4.53
N ASP A 96 4.64 -6.04 -4.09
CA ASP A 96 5.60 -6.46 -3.08
C ASP A 96 6.54 -7.45 -3.76
N ILE A 97 7.81 -7.07 -3.88
CA ILE A 97 8.85 -7.86 -4.56
C ILE A 97 9.86 -8.24 -3.49
N ASP A 98 9.97 -9.54 -3.24
CA ASP A 98 10.84 -10.08 -2.22
C ASP A 98 11.98 -10.88 -2.88
N MET A 99 13.20 -10.75 -2.35
CA MET A 99 14.35 -11.50 -2.84
C MET A 99 14.19 -13.03 -2.73
N THR A 100 13.37 -13.58 -1.82
CA THR A 100 13.13 -15.05 -1.80
C THR A 100 12.49 -15.57 -3.07
N ASP A 101 11.77 -14.73 -3.82
CA ASP A 101 11.14 -15.15 -5.07
C ASP A 101 12.20 -15.48 -6.15
N TYR A 102 13.46 -15.15 -5.90
CA TYR A 102 14.61 -15.39 -6.77
C TYR A 102 15.58 -16.43 -6.21
N ASP A 103 15.21 -17.18 -5.16
CA ASP A 103 16.06 -18.19 -4.51
C ASP A 103 16.54 -19.29 -5.48
N ASP A 104 15.77 -19.59 -6.52
CA ASP A 104 16.09 -20.59 -7.54
C ASP A 104 17.06 -20.09 -8.62
N VAL A 105 17.21 -18.77 -8.77
CA VAL A 105 18.05 -18.14 -9.80
C VAL A 105 19.25 -17.37 -9.26
N ARG A 106 19.37 -17.19 -7.94
CA ARG A 106 20.52 -16.54 -7.30
C ARG A 106 21.44 -17.57 -6.64
N TYR A 107 22.75 -17.38 -6.76
CA TYR A 107 23.76 -18.31 -6.24
C TYR A 107 24.57 -17.76 -5.05
N CYS A 108 24.47 -16.45 -4.77
CA CYS A 108 25.33 -15.77 -3.79
C CYS A 108 24.75 -15.71 -2.37
N CYS A 109 23.44 -15.88 -2.22
CA CYS A 109 22.71 -15.84 -0.94
C CYS A 109 21.54 -16.83 -0.98
N SER A 110 20.96 -17.13 0.18
CA SER A 110 19.76 -17.95 0.28
C SER A 110 18.80 -17.37 1.31
N TRP A 111 17.51 -17.69 1.20
CA TRP A 111 16.49 -17.27 2.16
C TRP A 111 16.45 -15.75 2.35
N ALA A 112 16.72 -15.29 3.57
CA ALA A 112 16.53 -13.91 3.93
C ALA A 112 17.76 -13.03 3.67
N ASP A 113 18.90 -13.63 3.32
CA ASP A 113 20.15 -12.91 3.12
C ASP A 113 20.18 -12.15 1.78
N VAL A 114 20.79 -10.96 1.79
CA VAL A 114 20.99 -10.12 0.62
C VAL A 114 22.43 -9.59 0.56
N CYS A 115 22.97 -9.46 -0.64
CA CYS A 115 24.29 -8.89 -0.89
C CYS A 115 24.29 -8.01 -2.15
N LEU A 116 25.43 -7.41 -2.45
CA LEU A 116 25.61 -6.55 -3.64
C LEU A 116 25.51 -7.32 -4.96
N ASP A 117 25.64 -8.64 -4.96
CA ASP A 117 25.54 -9.47 -6.15
C ASP A 117 24.08 -9.79 -6.53
N CYS A 118 23.20 -10.01 -5.55
CA CYS A 118 21.77 -10.28 -5.81
C CYS A 118 20.90 -9.02 -5.83
N TRP A 119 21.29 -7.93 -5.16
CA TRP A 119 20.51 -6.68 -5.18
C TRP A 119 20.22 -6.10 -6.59
N PRO A 120 21.09 -6.29 -7.61
CA PRO A 120 20.75 -5.97 -8.99
C PRO A 120 19.42 -6.58 -9.47
N LEU A 121 18.96 -7.70 -8.92
CA LEU A 121 17.64 -8.27 -9.22
C LEU A 121 16.50 -7.30 -8.85
N MET A 122 16.56 -6.67 -7.67
CA MET A 122 15.59 -5.65 -7.27
C MET A 122 15.66 -4.41 -8.18
N THR A 123 16.88 -4.03 -8.59
CA THR A 123 17.08 -2.90 -9.51
C THR A 123 16.43 -3.17 -10.87
N ILE A 124 16.58 -4.39 -11.39
CA ILE A 124 15.96 -4.82 -12.64
C ILE A 124 14.44 -4.87 -12.48
N ALA A 125 13.94 -5.47 -11.39
CA ALA A 125 12.51 -5.55 -11.12
C ALA A 125 11.84 -4.16 -11.08
N ILE A 126 12.46 -3.20 -10.40
CA ILE A 126 12.03 -1.79 -10.39
C ILE A 126 11.95 -1.24 -11.82
N LYS A 127 13.02 -1.39 -12.61
CA LYS A 127 13.08 -0.85 -13.98
C LYS A 127 12.00 -1.44 -14.88
N VAL A 128 11.83 -2.77 -14.85
CA VAL A 128 10.85 -3.47 -15.69
C VAL A 128 9.43 -3.06 -15.31
N ILE A 129 9.10 -3.09 -14.03
CA ILE A 129 7.74 -2.79 -13.56
C ILE A 129 7.43 -1.30 -13.71
N ASP A 130 8.36 -0.40 -13.35
CA ASP A 130 8.14 1.06 -13.50
C ASP A 130 7.94 1.43 -14.97
N THR A 131 8.72 0.85 -15.89
CA THR A 131 8.54 1.04 -17.34
C THR A 131 7.16 0.57 -17.79
N ALA A 132 6.73 -0.64 -17.41
CA ALA A 132 5.40 -1.14 -17.77
C ALA A 132 4.27 -0.25 -17.21
N LEU A 133 4.36 0.13 -15.93
CA LEU A 133 3.38 1.00 -15.27
C LEU A 133 3.26 2.37 -15.95
N ARG A 134 4.36 2.93 -16.43
CA ARG A 134 4.38 4.23 -17.11
C ARG A 134 3.97 4.13 -18.57
N ASP A 135 4.62 3.26 -19.33
CA ASP A 135 4.53 3.26 -20.78
C ASP A 135 3.29 2.49 -21.26
N ASP A 136 2.99 1.35 -20.63
CA ASP A 136 1.88 0.50 -21.03
C ASP A 136 0.56 0.94 -20.35
N PHE A 137 0.61 1.34 -19.08
CA PHE A 137 -0.58 1.72 -18.31
C PHE A 137 -0.78 3.23 -18.14
N GLY A 138 0.22 4.06 -18.42
CA GLY A 138 0.12 5.52 -18.30
C GLY A 138 -0.09 6.00 -16.85
N PHE A 139 0.42 5.27 -15.85
CA PHE A 139 0.42 5.74 -14.46
C PHE A 139 1.55 6.75 -14.22
N LYS A 140 1.28 7.73 -13.36
CA LYS A 140 2.20 8.86 -13.13
C LYS A 140 2.70 8.92 -11.69
N HIS A 141 1.83 8.62 -10.73
CA HIS A 141 2.09 8.72 -9.31
C HIS A 141 2.52 7.36 -8.77
N ILE A 142 3.80 7.05 -8.95
CA ILE A 142 4.42 5.79 -8.57
C ILE A 142 5.47 6.06 -7.49
N LEU A 143 5.39 5.34 -6.38
CA LEU A 143 6.30 5.46 -5.24
C LEU A 143 6.94 4.10 -4.95
N TRP A 144 8.26 4.03 -5.09
CA TRP A 144 9.04 2.87 -4.69
C TRP A 144 9.61 3.06 -3.29
N VAL A 145 9.56 2.00 -2.48
CA VAL A 145 9.93 2.00 -1.07
C VAL A 145 10.76 0.77 -0.80
N TYR A 146 11.88 0.93 -0.10
CA TYR A 146 12.60 -0.22 0.44
C TYR A 146 11.75 -0.90 1.53
N SER A 147 11.63 -2.23 1.49
CA SER A 147 10.78 -2.97 2.44
C SER A 147 11.29 -2.93 3.89
N GLY A 148 12.53 -2.50 4.09
CA GLY A 148 13.21 -2.52 5.39
C GLY A 148 14.21 -3.66 5.53
N TRP A 149 14.19 -4.64 4.62
CA TRP A 149 15.08 -5.80 4.70
C TRP A 149 15.61 -6.31 3.37
N ARG A 150 14.76 -6.92 2.54
CA ARG A 150 15.22 -7.75 1.41
C ARG A 150 14.35 -7.62 0.17
N GLY A 151 13.61 -6.52 0.07
CA GLY A 151 12.65 -6.32 -0.99
C GLY A 151 12.33 -4.86 -1.21
N VAL A 152 11.41 -4.64 -2.13
CA VAL A 152 10.93 -3.33 -2.50
C VAL A 152 9.42 -3.36 -2.70
N HIS A 153 8.74 -2.31 -2.26
CA HIS A 153 7.32 -2.11 -2.48
C HIS A 153 7.10 -1.01 -3.50
N CYS A 154 6.20 -1.22 -4.46
CA CYS A 154 5.73 -0.19 -5.38
C CYS A 154 4.29 0.19 -5.03
N TRP A 155 4.01 1.48 -4.87
CA TRP A 155 2.69 2.04 -4.64
C TRP A 155 2.28 2.91 -5.81
N VAL A 156 1.21 2.54 -6.51
CA VAL A 156 0.64 3.33 -7.60
C VAL A 156 -0.59 4.06 -7.09
N CYS A 157 -0.48 5.38 -6.99
CA CYS A 157 -1.42 6.26 -6.30
C CYS A 157 -2.39 6.99 -7.24
N ASP A 158 -2.25 6.83 -8.56
CA ASP A 158 -3.19 7.39 -9.54
C ASP A 158 -4.64 7.05 -9.17
N GLY A 159 -5.55 8.02 -9.28
CA GLY A 159 -6.97 7.78 -8.96
C GLY A 159 -7.59 6.62 -9.76
N LYS A 160 -7.16 6.43 -11.02
CA LYS A 160 -7.58 5.28 -11.84
C LYS A 160 -7.01 3.94 -11.34
N ALA A 161 -5.81 3.93 -10.76
CA ALA A 161 -5.23 2.74 -10.15
C ALA A 161 -5.96 2.40 -8.85
N ARG A 162 -6.27 3.43 -8.05
CA ARG A 162 -6.94 3.27 -6.74
C ARG A 162 -8.33 2.65 -6.81
N ARG A 163 -8.98 2.74 -7.97
CA ARG A 163 -10.35 2.22 -8.22
C ARG A 163 -10.38 0.93 -9.03
N LEU A 164 -9.23 0.28 -9.25
CA LEU A 164 -9.21 -1.03 -9.91
C LEU A 164 -9.91 -2.06 -9.02
N THR A 165 -10.76 -2.89 -9.63
CA THR A 165 -11.36 -4.05 -8.94
C THR A 165 -10.31 -5.15 -8.77
N ASN A 166 -10.53 -6.05 -7.81
CA ASN A 166 -9.64 -7.22 -7.60
C ASN A 166 -9.44 -8.03 -8.89
N GLU A 167 -10.49 -8.20 -9.69
CA GLU A 167 -10.44 -8.88 -10.99
C GLU A 167 -9.54 -8.12 -11.99
N GLN A 168 -9.65 -6.79 -12.04
CA GLN A 168 -8.84 -5.97 -12.95
C GLN A 168 -7.36 -5.99 -12.58
N VAL A 169 -7.03 -6.00 -11.29
CA VAL A 169 -5.65 -6.14 -10.80
C VAL A 169 -5.06 -7.47 -11.28
N HIS A 170 -5.80 -8.57 -11.16
CA HIS A 170 -5.31 -9.89 -11.57
C HIS A 170 -5.16 -10.02 -13.09
N CYS A 171 -6.18 -9.65 -13.87
CA CYS A 171 -6.20 -9.90 -15.32
C CYS A 171 -5.27 -8.99 -16.13
N ARG A 172 -5.16 -7.69 -15.80
CA ARG A 172 -4.42 -6.74 -16.65
C ARG A 172 -2.90 -6.84 -16.51
N LEU A 173 -2.41 -7.23 -15.34
CA LEU A 173 -0.97 -7.32 -15.07
C LEU A 173 -0.33 -8.58 -15.65
N LEU A 174 -1.02 -9.73 -15.53
CA LEU A 174 -0.53 -10.99 -16.10
C LEU A 174 -0.39 -10.92 -17.62
N LEU A 175 -1.39 -10.35 -18.31
CA LEU A 175 -1.36 -10.22 -19.77
C LEU A 175 -0.25 -9.29 -20.28
N SER A 176 0.08 -8.24 -19.53
CA SER A 176 1.13 -7.29 -19.92
C SER A 176 2.55 -7.79 -19.66
N LEU A 177 2.74 -8.63 -18.62
CA LEU A 177 4.04 -9.21 -18.27
C LEU A 177 4.35 -10.50 -19.03
N GLN A 178 3.32 -11.27 -19.43
CA GLN A 178 3.50 -12.50 -20.23
C GLN A 178 3.55 -12.23 -21.75
N GLY A 179 3.18 -11.03 -22.18
CA GLY A 179 3.17 -10.63 -23.60
C GLY A 179 4.47 -9.98 -24.09
N LYS A 180 5.53 -9.93 -23.27
CA LYS A 180 6.85 -9.40 -23.62
C LYS A 180 7.92 -10.49 -23.48
#